data_AF-A0A4Q5PVJ8-F1
#
_entry.id   AF-A0A4Q5PVJ8-F1
#
_cell.length_a   1.000
_cell.length_b   1.000
_cell.length_c   1.000
_cell.angle_alpha   90.00
_cell.angle_beta   90.00
_cell.angle_gamma   90.00
#
_symmetry.space_group_name_H-M   'P 1'
#
loop_
_entity.id
_entity.type
_entity.pdbx_description
1 polymer ?
#
loop_
_entity_poly.entity_id
_entity_poly.type
_entity_poly.pdbx_seq_one_letter_code
_entity_poly.pdbx_strand_id
1 'polypeptide(L)'
;MSRYRAFIRPQDVSAQDGSLVRMADQHDVEQRAVVLLAEKSNWGIFCGMKTGAAWGVAFKSGSLRSGGRKAFCYALIPFTAALTACQGSHDLGKTGCLPLRVPAKVVLVQEAGLYKRRDDAVLLLAAHPRETVNDGFNGLQLVRKLPPGTTVNIGTLKQAWGFDVGKGRISAFGTAAGKEPFEYGWGGGTTIGRAPWEPLSIPNLRTVSCEG
;
A
#
# COMPACT_ATOMS: atom_id res chain seq x y z
N MET A 1 26.42 -8.32 51.17
CA MET A 1 25.80 -9.67 51.25
C MET A 1 24.68 -9.73 50.23
N SER A 2 24.98 -9.98 48.95
CA SER A 2 24.71 -11.23 48.22
C SER A 2 23.41 -11.96 48.61
N ARG A 3 22.48 -12.07 47.65
CA ARG A 3 21.85 -13.35 47.26
C ARG A 3 21.16 -13.22 45.90
N TYR A 4 21.69 -14.00 44.97
CA TYR A 4 21.15 -14.31 43.64
C TYR A 4 19.83 -15.09 43.75
N ARG A 5 18.94 -14.93 42.77
CA ARG A 5 17.97 -15.96 42.38
C ARG A 5 17.96 -16.08 40.86
N ALA A 6 18.61 -17.12 40.37
CA ALA A 6 18.32 -17.74 39.08
C ALA A 6 17.48 -18.99 39.37
N PHE A 7 16.46 -19.27 38.56
CA PHE A 7 16.01 -20.65 38.35
C PHE A 7 15.41 -20.82 36.95
N ILE A 8 15.66 -22.00 36.41
CA ILE A 8 15.70 -22.39 35.00
C ILE A 8 14.35 -22.99 34.54
N ARG A 9 14.15 -22.95 33.22
CA ARG A 9 13.06 -23.47 32.36
C ARG A 9 12.60 -24.90 32.67
N PRO A 10 11.36 -25.25 32.27
CA PRO A 10 11.01 -26.59 31.81
C PRO A 10 11.19 -26.72 30.29
N GLN A 11 11.76 -27.85 29.92
CA GLN A 11 12.05 -28.39 28.61
C GLN A 11 10.83 -29.07 27.94
N ASP A 12 10.95 -29.24 26.63
CA ASP A 12 10.52 -30.39 25.82
C ASP A 12 9.03 -30.79 25.78
N VAL A 13 8.40 -30.46 24.65
CA VAL A 13 7.38 -31.34 24.03
C VAL A 13 7.89 -31.70 22.64
N SER A 14 8.42 -32.92 22.54
CA SER A 14 8.81 -33.57 21.29
C SER A 14 7.62 -34.40 20.76
N ALA A 15 7.38 -34.24 19.46
CA ALA A 15 6.86 -35.18 18.45
C ALA A 15 5.67 -36.11 18.78
N GLN A 16 4.62 -36.04 17.94
CA GLN A 16 4.24 -37.19 17.08
C GLN A 16 3.14 -36.85 16.05
N ASP A 17 3.33 -37.45 14.87
CA ASP A 17 2.34 -37.91 13.87
C ASP A 17 1.35 -36.95 13.20
N GLY A 18 1.68 -36.62 11.94
CA GLY A 18 1.05 -37.30 10.81
C GLY A 18 -0.48 -37.23 10.73
N SER A 19 -1.02 -36.10 10.29
CA SER A 19 -2.29 -36.11 9.57
C SER A 19 -2.33 -35.04 8.49
N LEU A 20 -2.64 -35.51 7.29
CA LEU A 20 -3.05 -34.78 6.11
C LEU A 20 -4.14 -33.76 6.46
N VAL A 21 -3.75 -32.51 6.71
CA VAL A 21 -4.69 -31.38 6.68
C VAL A 21 -4.36 -30.56 5.45
N ARG A 22 -5.15 -30.79 4.39
CA ARG A 22 -5.37 -29.80 3.34
C ARG A 22 -5.83 -28.50 4.02
N MET A 23 -4.90 -27.57 4.23
CA MET A 23 -5.27 -26.16 4.40
C MET A 23 -5.65 -25.64 3.02
N ALA A 24 -6.92 -25.87 2.68
CA ALA A 24 -7.60 -25.07 1.69
C ALA A 24 -7.59 -23.63 2.19
N ASP A 25 -6.79 -22.82 1.51
CA ASP A 25 -7.08 -21.45 1.10
C ASP A 25 -8.17 -20.73 1.92
N GLN A 26 -7.75 -20.15 3.05
CA GLN A 26 -8.60 -19.26 3.84
C GLN A 26 -8.69 -17.85 3.24
N HIS A 27 -8.09 -17.61 2.06
CA HIS A 27 -8.19 -16.36 1.32
C HIS A 27 -9.34 -16.32 0.30
N ASP A 28 -10.01 -17.45 0.04
CA ASP A 28 -11.03 -17.54 -1.02
C ASP A 28 -12.49 -17.60 -0.51
N VAL A 29 -12.70 -17.70 0.81
CA VAL A 29 -14.05 -17.71 1.42
C VAL A 29 -14.56 -16.29 1.71
N GLU A 30 -13.68 -15.31 2.00
CA GLU A 30 -14.12 -13.94 2.24
C GLU A 30 -14.50 -13.19 0.95
N GLN A 31 -13.90 -13.52 -0.20
CA GLN A 31 -14.30 -12.89 -1.47
C GLN A 31 -15.66 -13.38 -1.96
N ARG A 32 -16.06 -14.61 -1.60
CA ARG A 32 -17.42 -15.11 -1.87
C ARG A 32 -18.46 -14.61 -0.87
N ALA A 33 -18.07 -14.29 0.36
CA ALA A 33 -18.98 -13.70 1.35
C ALA A 33 -19.36 -12.25 1.03
N VAL A 34 -18.44 -11.48 0.42
CA VAL A 34 -18.71 -10.07 0.06
C VAL A 34 -19.74 -9.95 -1.08
N VAL A 35 -19.88 -10.97 -1.94
CA VAL A 35 -20.85 -10.93 -3.05
C VAL A 35 -22.26 -11.41 -2.63
N LEU A 36 -22.40 -12.22 -1.57
CA LEU A 36 -23.69 -12.82 -1.19
C LEU A 36 -24.43 -12.15 -0.01
N LEU A 37 -23.86 -11.13 0.62
CA LEU A 37 -24.54 -10.33 1.66
C LEU A 37 -25.16 -9.02 1.15
N ALA A 38 -25.18 -8.82 -0.17
CA ALA A 38 -25.85 -7.66 -0.79
C ALA A 38 -27.37 -7.85 -0.97
N GLU A 39 -27.94 -9.02 -0.62
CA GLU A 39 -29.35 -9.30 -0.91
C GLU A 39 -30.32 -8.98 0.24
N LYS A 40 -29.84 -8.68 1.47
CA LYS A 40 -30.75 -8.48 2.63
C LYS A 40 -30.44 -7.33 3.58
N SER A 41 -29.40 -6.55 3.37
CA SER A 41 -29.05 -5.50 4.32
C SER A 41 -28.79 -4.16 3.65
N ASN A 42 -29.60 -3.20 4.07
CA ASN A 42 -29.73 -1.83 3.62
C ASN A 42 -28.50 -0.99 4.04
N TRP A 43 -27.30 -1.35 3.55
CA TRP A 43 -26.08 -0.60 3.80
C TRP A 43 -25.84 0.40 2.66
N GLY A 44 -26.02 1.69 2.97
CA GLY A 44 -25.56 2.77 2.10
C GLY A 44 -24.03 2.81 2.06
N ILE A 45 -23.46 3.02 0.87
CA ILE A 45 -22.03 3.34 0.71
C ILE A 45 -21.82 4.78 1.15
N PHE A 46 -21.17 4.97 2.30
CA PHE A 46 -20.79 6.29 2.79
C PHE A 46 -19.34 6.62 2.37
N CYS A 47 -19.14 7.39 1.29
CA CYS A 47 -17.86 8.09 1.10
C CYS A 47 -17.91 9.38 1.95
N GLY A 48 -17.24 9.35 3.11
CA GLY A 48 -17.17 10.48 4.05
C GLY A 48 -16.29 11.60 3.50
N MET A 49 -16.91 12.64 2.92
CA MET A 49 -16.24 13.92 2.69
C MET A 49 -16.03 14.64 4.03
N LYS A 50 -14.80 15.09 4.30
CA LYS A 50 -14.42 15.90 5.48
C LYS A 50 -15.08 17.29 5.53
N THR A 51 -15.93 17.63 4.57
CA THR A 51 -16.67 18.89 4.51
C THR A 51 -18.17 18.63 4.69
N GLY A 52 -18.62 18.39 5.92
CA GLY A 52 -19.97 18.74 6.44
C GLY A 52 -21.26 18.39 5.68
N ALA A 53 -21.23 17.64 4.58
CA ALA A 53 -22.41 17.33 3.77
C ALA A 53 -22.42 15.85 3.40
N ALA A 54 -23.07 15.04 4.23
CA ALA A 54 -23.40 13.66 3.91
C ALA A 54 -24.59 13.65 2.93
N TRP A 55 -24.33 13.35 1.66
CA TRP A 55 -25.40 13.06 0.70
C TRP A 55 -25.69 11.55 0.75
N GLY A 56 -26.67 11.17 1.57
CA GLY A 56 -27.21 9.81 1.56
C GLY A 56 -28.12 9.63 0.35
N VAL A 57 -27.75 8.75 -0.58
CA VAL A 57 -28.62 8.37 -1.70
C VAL A 57 -29.37 7.10 -1.31
N ALA A 58 -30.62 7.24 -0.86
CA ALA A 58 -31.50 6.11 -0.56
C ALA A 58 -32.33 5.75 -1.81
N PHE A 59 -32.11 4.55 -2.38
CA PHE A 59 -32.95 4.04 -3.46
C PHE A 59 -34.01 3.10 -2.89
N LYS A 60 -35.28 3.47 -3.08
CA LYS A 60 -36.43 2.60 -2.80
C LYS A 60 -36.58 1.64 -3.98
N SER A 61 -36.42 0.35 -3.73
CA SER A 61 -36.62 -0.72 -4.73
C SER A 61 -38.09 -0.79 -5.15
N GLY A 62 -38.44 -0.09 -6.24
CA GLY A 62 -39.73 -0.20 -6.91
C GLY A 62 -39.72 -1.39 -7.88
N SER A 63 -40.70 -2.27 -7.75
CA SER A 63 -40.92 -3.42 -8.64
C SER A 63 -41.12 -2.96 -10.09
N LEU A 64 -40.13 -3.24 -10.95
CA LEU A 64 -40.14 -2.91 -12.37
C LEU A 64 -40.96 -3.95 -13.16
N ARG A 65 -42.16 -3.55 -13.58
CA ARG A 65 -42.94 -4.27 -14.60
C ARG A 65 -42.20 -4.27 -15.94
N SER A 66 -42.23 -5.42 -16.60
CA SER A 66 -41.60 -5.68 -17.90
C SER A 66 -42.21 -4.82 -19.01
N GLY A 67 -41.44 -3.87 -19.55
CA GLY A 67 -41.86 -3.10 -20.71
C GLY A 67 -40.92 -1.96 -21.04
N GLY A 68 -39.73 -2.25 -21.56
CA GLY A 68 -38.86 -1.19 -22.11
C GLY A 68 -37.36 -1.49 -22.04
N ARG A 69 -36.84 -2.26 -23.01
CA ARG A 69 -35.41 -2.56 -23.18
C ARG A 69 -34.51 -1.34 -23.49
N LYS A 70 -35.04 -0.12 -23.51
CA LYS A 70 -34.28 1.12 -23.83
C LYS A 70 -34.01 2.03 -22.62
N ALA A 71 -34.62 1.78 -21.46
CA ALA A 71 -34.48 2.63 -20.27
C ALA A 71 -33.35 2.17 -19.31
N PHE A 72 -32.83 0.95 -19.47
CA PHE A 72 -31.87 0.37 -18.54
C PHE A 72 -30.44 0.95 -18.67
N CYS A 73 -30.10 1.53 -19.82
CA CYS A 73 -28.76 2.11 -20.06
C CYS A 73 -28.54 3.48 -19.38
N TYR A 74 -29.60 4.23 -19.08
CA TYR A 74 -29.46 5.59 -18.52
C TYR A 74 -29.33 5.63 -17.00
N ALA A 75 -29.72 4.58 -16.28
CA ALA A 75 -29.63 4.51 -14.81
C ALA A 75 -28.28 4.01 -14.27
N LEU A 76 -27.45 3.38 -15.12
CA LEU A 76 -26.13 2.83 -14.71
C LEU A 76 -24.99 3.86 -14.75
N ILE A 77 -25.11 4.88 -15.60
CA ILE A 77 -24.08 5.93 -15.79
C ILE A 77 -23.79 6.76 -14.52
N PRO A 78 -24.78 7.21 -13.72
CA PRO A 78 -24.48 7.97 -12.50
C PRO A 78 -23.81 7.11 -11.42
N PHE A 79 -24.05 5.79 -11.41
CA PHE A 79 -23.48 4.88 -10.42
C PHE A 79 -21.96 4.68 -10.62
N THR A 80 -21.50 4.64 -11.87
CA THR A 80 -20.06 4.52 -12.17
C THR A 80 -19.29 5.81 -11.88
N ALA A 81 -19.91 6.98 -12.03
CA ALA A 81 -19.27 8.26 -11.74
C ALA A 81 -19.06 8.50 -10.24
N ALA A 82 -19.94 7.96 -9.39
CA ALA A 82 -19.81 8.07 -7.94
C ALA A 82 -18.62 7.25 -7.39
N LEU A 83 -18.27 6.13 -8.02
CA LEU A 83 -17.17 5.25 -7.57
C LEU A 83 -15.78 5.81 -7.86
N THR A 84 -15.64 6.64 -8.91
CA THR A 84 -14.33 7.25 -9.26
C THR A 84 -13.89 8.32 -8.27
N ALA A 85 -14.80 8.87 -7.44
CA ALA A 85 -14.47 9.89 -6.46
C ALA A 85 -13.67 9.37 -5.25
N CYS A 86 -13.61 8.05 -5.04
CA CYS A 86 -12.98 7.45 -3.86
C CYS A 86 -11.58 6.86 -4.16
N GLN A 87 -10.96 7.25 -5.30
CA GLN A 87 -9.55 6.99 -5.61
C GLN A 87 -8.84 8.29 -6.04
N GLY A 88 -7.62 8.49 -5.55
CA GLY A 88 -6.83 9.66 -5.91
C GLY A 88 -5.39 9.60 -5.42
N SER A 89 -4.65 10.68 -5.66
CA SER A 89 -3.30 10.84 -5.14
C SER A 89 -3.08 12.25 -4.63
N HIS A 90 -2.35 12.38 -3.53
CA HIS A 90 -1.92 13.66 -3.01
C HIS A 90 -0.40 13.80 -3.09
N ASP A 91 0.07 15.00 -3.40
CA ASP A 91 1.50 15.35 -3.43
C ASP A 91 1.93 15.80 -2.02
N LEU A 92 2.63 14.91 -1.32
CA LEU A 92 3.16 15.14 0.03
C LEU A 92 4.35 16.10 0.05
N GLY A 93 4.93 16.41 -1.11
CA GLY A 93 6.06 17.33 -1.20
C GLY A 93 5.70 18.76 -0.81
N LYS A 94 4.44 19.16 -1.02
CA LYS A 94 3.96 20.52 -0.78
C LYS A 94 3.47 20.77 0.64
N THR A 95 3.04 19.72 1.34
CA THR A 95 2.44 19.81 2.67
C THR A 95 3.45 19.70 3.80
N GLY A 96 4.68 19.25 3.52
CA GLY A 96 5.73 19.15 4.54
C GLY A 96 5.51 18.03 5.56
N CYS A 97 4.62 17.07 5.28
CA CYS A 97 4.32 15.96 6.20
C CYS A 97 5.46 14.95 6.35
N LEU A 98 6.37 14.90 5.38
CA LEU A 98 7.47 13.95 5.34
C LEU A 98 8.77 14.64 5.77
N PRO A 99 9.69 13.91 6.43
CA PRO A 99 10.99 14.46 6.82
C PRO A 99 11.83 14.88 5.61
N LEU A 100 11.56 14.29 4.44
CA LEU A 100 12.18 14.69 3.18
C LEU A 100 11.31 15.75 2.48
N ARG A 101 11.91 16.92 2.23
CA ARG A 101 11.30 17.96 1.37
C ARG A 101 11.76 17.77 -0.07
N VAL A 102 10.86 17.94 -1.02
CA VAL A 102 11.18 17.82 -2.46
C VAL A 102 11.01 19.15 -3.19
N PRO A 103 11.80 19.40 -4.26
CA PRO A 103 12.83 18.53 -4.83
C PRO A 103 14.06 18.41 -3.92
N ALA A 104 14.64 17.22 -3.84
CA ALA A 104 15.83 16.93 -3.04
C ALA A 104 16.85 16.10 -3.79
N LYS A 105 18.12 16.28 -3.42
CA LYS A 105 19.23 15.43 -3.82
C LYS A 105 19.73 14.72 -2.56
N VAL A 106 19.66 13.40 -2.56
CA VAL A 106 20.03 12.57 -1.42
C VAL A 106 21.12 11.57 -1.80
N VAL A 107 21.97 11.23 -0.83
CA VAL A 107 23.04 10.25 -1.00
C VAL A 107 22.59 8.95 -0.36
N LEU A 108 22.70 7.84 -1.09
CA LEU A 108 22.41 6.52 -0.55
C LEU A 108 23.44 6.16 0.53
N VAL A 109 22.96 5.77 1.70
CA VAL A 109 23.81 5.35 2.83
C VAL A 109 24.01 3.84 2.83
N GLN A 110 23.07 3.10 2.20
CA GLN A 110 23.12 1.66 2.01
C GLN A 110 23.02 1.32 0.52
N GLU A 111 23.41 0.09 0.17
CA GLU A 111 23.25 -0.43 -1.17
C GLU A 111 21.76 -0.54 -1.55
N ALA A 112 21.44 -0.17 -2.79
CA ALA A 112 20.10 -0.27 -3.33
C ALA A 112 20.14 -0.93 -4.71
N GLY A 113 19.02 -1.51 -5.14
CA GLY A 113 18.83 -2.05 -6.47
C GLY A 113 17.75 -1.27 -7.21
N LEU A 114 17.96 -1.07 -8.51
CA LEU A 114 16.91 -0.69 -9.46
C LEU A 114 16.38 -1.95 -10.12
N TYR A 115 15.09 -2.18 -9.97
CA TYR A 115 14.38 -3.35 -10.47
C TYR A 115 13.39 -2.93 -11.53
N LYS A 116 13.29 -3.69 -12.62
CA LYS A 116 12.24 -3.56 -13.61
C LYS A 116 11.09 -4.48 -13.23
N ARG A 117 9.87 -3.97 -13.23
CA ARG A 117 8.65 -4.80 -13.24
C ARG A 117 8.23 -5.01 -14.69
N ARG A 118 7.81 -6.23 -15.05
CA ARG A 118 7.55 -6.70 -16.43
C ARG A 118 6.99 -5.62 -17.38
N ASP A 119 5.94 -4.92 -16.96
CA ASP A 119 5.20 -3.96 -17.79
C ASP A 119 5.30 -2.50 -17.32
N ASP A 120 6.10 -2.21 -16.29
CA ASP A 120 6.25 -0.84 -15.77
C ASP A 120 7.36 -0.09 -16.51
N ALA A 121 7.07 1.14 -16.93
CA ALA A 121 8.06 2.04 -17.52
C ALA A 121 9.03 2.64 -16.49
N VAL A 122 8.65 2.63 -15.20
CA VAL A 122 9.41 3.22 -14.10
C VAL A 122 10.12 2.10 -13.33
N LEU A 123 11.40 2.31 -13.01
CA LEU A 123 12.16 1.33 -12.22
C LEU A 123 11.74 1.39 -10.74
N LEU A 124 11.70 0.26 -10.07
CA LEU A 124 11.53 0.19 -8.63
C LEU A 124 12.90 0.30 -7.95
N LEU A 125 13.10 1.32 -7.14
CA LEU A 125 14.21 1.38 -6.20
C LEU A 125 13.83 0.56 -4.96
N ALA A 126 14.72 -0.33 -4.51
CA ALA A 126 14.54 -1.07 -3.26
C ALA A 126 15.91 -1.35 -2.61
N ALA A 127 15.91 -1.71 -1.32
CA ALA A 127 17.12 -2.16 -0.64
C ALA A 127 17.74 -3.38 -1.34
N HIS A 128 19.07 -3.50 -1.30
CA HIS A 128 19.80 -4.66 -1.78
C HIS A 128 20.84 -5.10 -0.74
N PRO A 129 21.01 -6.41 -0.46
CA PRO A 129 20.19 -7.52 -0.95
C PRO A 129 18.76 -7.49 -0.39
N ARG A 130 17.80 -8.01 -1.16
CA ARG A 130 16.42 -8.25 -0.71
C ARG A 130 16.08 -9.72 -0.85
N GLU A 131 15.02 -10.14 -0.16
CA GLU A 131 14.43 -11.46 -0.37
C GLU A 131 13.81 -11.53 -1.78
N THR A 132 14.26 -12.51 -2.57
CA THR A 132 13.88 -12.67 -3.99
C THR A 132 12.84 -13.75 -4.23
N VAL A 133 12.32 -14.39 -3.17
CA VAL A 133 11.37 -15.52 -3.23
C VAL A 133 10.17 -15.21 -4.11
N ASN A 134 9.67 -13.97 -4.06
CA ASN A 134 8.50 -13.52 -4.80
C ASN A 134 8.84 -12.71 -6.05
N ASP A 135 10.10 -12.54 -6.41
CA ASP A 135 10.49 -11.68 -7.53
C ASP A 135 9.99 -12.26 -8.87
N GLY A 136 10.04 -13.58 -9.04
CA GLY A 136 9.50 -14.26 -10.22
C GLY A 136 7.99 -14.09 -10.39
N PHE A 137 7.23 -14.19 -9.29
CA PHE A 137 5.78 -13.96 -9.27
C PHE A 137 5.44 -12.50 -9.58
N ASN A 138 6.19 -11.55 -9.02
CA ASN A 138 6.00 -10.12 -9.23
C ASN A 138 6.60 -9.60 -10.54
N GLY A 139 7.25 -10.47 -11.33
CA GLY A 139 7.98 -10.09 -12.54
C GLY A 139 9.04 -9.02 -12.28
N LEU A 140 9.68 -9.05 -11.11
CA LEU A 140 10.75 -8.14 -10.72
C LEU A 140 12.10 -8.68 -11.16
N GLN A 141 12.86 -7.86 -11.88
CA GLN A 141 14.21 -8.20 -12.33
C GLN A 141 15.18 -7.09 -11.92
N LEU A 142 16.29 -7.46 -11.27
CA LEU A 142 17.36 -6.50 -10.98
C LEU A 142 18.00 -6.02 -12.29
N VAL A 143 17.96 -4.71 -12.52
CA VAL A 143 18.59 -4.06 -13.67
C VAL A 143 19.99 -3.57 -13.30
N ARG A 144 20.11 -2.92 -12.12
CA ARG A 144 21.36 -2.31 -11.70
C ARG A 144 21.45 -2.18 -10.18
N LYS A 145 22.63 -2.40 -9.63
CA LYS A 145 22.95 -2.09 -8.23
C LYS A 145 23.48 -0.65 -8.12
N LEU A 146 23.10 0.03 -7.06
CA LEU A 146 23.56 1.36 -6.69
C LEU A 146 24.35 1.24 -5.39
N PRO A 147 25.68 1.43 -5.41
CA PRO A 147 26.49 1.34 -4.20
C PRO A 147 26.17 2.49 -3.23
N PRO A 148 26.50 2.34 -1.94
CA PRO A 148 26.53 3.46 -1.00
C PRO A 148 27.35 4.63 -1.54
N GLY A 149 26.96 5.86 -1.21
CA GLY A 149 27.56 7.08 -1.76
C GLY A 149 26.95 7.53 -3.10
N THR A 150 26.12 6.70 -3.75
CA THR A 150 25.43 7.10 -4.97
C THR A 150 24.43 8.21 -4.69
N THR A 151 24.47 9.28 -5.49
CA THR A 151 23.50 10.37 -5.42
C THR A 151 22.27 10.05 -6.26
N VAL A 152 21.08 10.27 -5.69
CA VAL A 152 19.80 10.19 -6.40
C VAL A 152 19.00 11.47 -6.19
N ASN A 153 18.20 11.85 -7.18
CA ASN A 153 17.32 13.01 -7.08
C ASN A 153 15.89 12.53 -6.80
N ILE A 154 15.24 13.10 -5.80
CA ILE A 154 13.82 12.89 -5.50
C ILE A 154 13.07 14.14 -5.95
N GLY A 155 12.19 13.96 -6.93
CA GLY A 155 11.41 15.06 -7.51
C GLY A 155 10.05 15.22 -6.87
N THR A 156 9.39 14.13 -6.48
CA THR A 156 8.02 14.16 -5.97
C THR A 156 7.79 13.10 -4.92
N LEU A 157 6.91 13.40 -3.96
CA LEU A 157 6.44 12.45 -2.96
C LEU A 157 4.92 12.33 -3.12
N LYS A 158 4.41 11.13 -3.37
CA LYS A 158 2.98 10.93 -3.58
C LYS A 158 2.44 9.93 -2.60
N GLN A 159 1.23 10.19 -2.15
CA GLN A 159 0.40 9.22 -1.46
C GLN A 159 -0.81 8.89 -2.33
N ALA A 160 -0.87 7.66 -2.83
CA ALA A 160 -2.05 7.17 -3.53
C ALA A 160 -3.05 6.63 -2.51
N TRP A 161 -4.30 7.10 -2.53
CA TRP A 161 -5.40 6.62 -1.70
C TRP A 161 -6.50 6.02 -2.57
N GLY A 162 -7.18 5.01 -2.04
CA GLY A 162 -8.29 4.32 -2.67
C GLY A 162 -9.41 4.09 -1.66
N PHE A 163 -10.27 3.10 -1.94
CA PHE A 163 -11.40 2.74 -1.07
C PHE A 163 -10.98 2.50 0.40
N ASP A 164 -9.76 1.97 0.60
CA ASP A 164 -9.11 1.87 1.91
C ASP A 164 -8.32 3.15 2.24
N VAL A 165 -9.04 4.20 2.66
CA VAL A 165 -8.51 5.56 2.93
C VAL A 165 -7.36 5.56 3.97
N GLY A 166 -7.27 4.53 4.81
CA GLY A 166 -6.23 4.40 5.84
C GLY A 166 -4.90 3.78 5.40
N LYS A 167 -4.80 3.25 4.17
CA LYS A 167 -3.64 2.43 3.74
C LYS A 167 -2.88 3.01 2.53
N GLY A 168 -3.13 4.27 2.18
CA GLY A 168 -2.62 4.83 0.95
C GLY A 168 -1.09 4.77 0.84
N ARG A 169 -0.57 4.13 -0.20
CA ARG A 169 0.88 3.90 -0.40
C ARG A 169 1.60 5.24 -0.58
N ILE A 170 2.65 5.43 0.22
CA ILE A 170 3.57 6.56 0.13
C ILE A 170 4.75 6.13 -0.73
N SER A 171 4.97 6.85 -1.83
CA SER A 171 6.04 6.59 -2.78
C SER A 171 6.86 7.85 -3.06
N ALA A 172 8.17 7.68 -3.18
CA ALA A 172 9.10 8.70 -3.64
C ALA A 172 9.46 8.46 -5.12
N PHE A 173 9.29 9.50 -5.93
CA PHE A 173 9.59 9.46 -7.36
C PHE A 173 10.82 10.30 -7.65
N GLY A 174 11.73 9.76 -8.46
CA GLY A 174 13.04 10.35 -8.64
C GLY A 174 13.76 9.91 -9.89
N THR A 175 15.02 10.34 -10.00
CA THR A 175 15.95 9.93 -11.05
C THR A 175 17.25 9.44 -10.42
N ALA A 176 17.72 8.29 -10.90
CA ALA A 176 19.02 7.74 -10.50
C ALA A 176 20.17 8.47 -11.23
N ALA A 177 21.42 8.15 -10.90
CA ALA A 177 22.60 8.78 -11.50
C ALA A 177 22.66 8.69 -13.04
N GLY A 178 22.10 7.61 -13.63
CA GLY A 178 21.97 7.44 -15.08
C GLY A 178 20.73 8.11 -15.70
N LYS A 179 20.05 8.99 -14.96
CA LYS A 179 18.78 9.66 -15.33
C LYS A 179 17.58 8.74 -15.48
N GLU A 180 17.67 7.48 -15.06
CA GLU A 180 16.54 6.56 -15.11
C GLU A 180 15.49 6.95 -14.07
N PRO A 181 14.21 7.07 -14.47
CA PRO A 181 13.14 7.35 -13.52
C PRO A 181 12.93 6.14 -12.61
N PHE A 182 12.73 6.42 -11.32
CA PHE A 182 12.40 5.39 -10.36
C PHE A 182 11.25 5.78 -9.43
N GLU A 183 10.62 4.76 -8.87
CA GLU A 183 9.71 4.81 -7.74
C GLU A 183 10.35 4.05 -6.56
N TYR A 184 10.30 4.63 -5.36
CA TYR A 184 10.62 3.96 -4.11
C TYR A 184 9.36 3.89 -3.25
N GLY A 185 8.87 2.68 -2.95
CA GLY A 185 7.79 2.50 -1.98
C GLY A 185 8.32 2.72 -0.57
N TRP A 186 7.92 3.85 0.05
CA TRP A 186 8.45 4.28 1.33
C TRP A 186 7.58 3.84 2.52
N GLY A 187 6.26 3.76 2.31
CA GLY A 187 5.33 3.40 3.39
C GLY A 187 3.88 3.37 2.94
N GLY A 188 2.97 3.49 3.92
CA GLY A 188 1.53 3.51 3.68
C GLY A 188 0.76 4.16 4.83
N GLY A 189 -0.35 4.82 4.51
CA GLY A 189 -1.18 5.53 5.48
C GLY A 189 -0.39 6.64 6.17
N THR A 190 -0.18 6.52 7.47
CA THR A 190 0.62 7.46 8.26
C THR A 190 1.97 6.87 8.66
N THR A 191 2.39 5.75 8.09
CA THR A 191 3.59 5.03 8.52
C THR A 191 4.59 4.90 7.38
N ILE A 192 5.85 5.23 7.65
CA ILE A 192 6.96 5.07 6.71
C ILE A 192 8.08 4.24 7.32
N GLY A 193 8.77 3.50 6.44
CA GLY A 193 9.97 2.78 6.78
C GLY A 193 11.23 3.66 6.76
N ARG A 194 12.36 3.12 7.22
CA ARG A 194 13.67 3.73 6.96
C ARG A 194 14.02 3.61 5.48
N ALA A 195 14.35 4.73 4.85
CA ALA A 195 14.75 4.77 3.45
C ALA A 195 16.25 4.48 3.25
N PRO A 196 16.69 4.08 2.05
CA PRO A 196 18.11 3.73 1.80
C PRO A 196 19.08 4.93 1.83
N TRP A 197 18.57 6.16 1.87
CA TRP A 197 19.36 7.37 2.10
C TRP A 197 19.36 7.82 3.57
N GLU A 198 18.68 7.09 4.45
CA GLU A 198 18.62 7.42 5.87
C GLU A 198 19.64 6.61 6.68
N PRO A 199 20.28 7.21 7.69
CA PRO A 199 21.23 6.49 8.54
C PRO A 199 20.52 5.49 9.45
N LEU A 200 21.26 4.48 9.91
CA LEU A 200 20.74 3.43 10.80
C LEU A 200 20.22 3.94 12.15
N SER A 201 20.59 5.15 12.56
CA SER A 201 20.07 5.81 13.76
C SER A 201 18.58 6.16 13.66
N ILE A 202 18.03 6.23 12.43
CA ILE A 202 16.59 6.44 12.22
C ILE A 202 15.84 5.12 12.45
N PRO A 203 14.72 5.13 13.20
CA PRO A 203 13.88 3.95 13.40
C PRO A 203 13.43 3.32 12.08
N ASN A 204 13.37 1.98 12.05
CA ASN A 204 12.93 1.22 10.88
C ASN A 204 11.48 1.53 10.46
N LEU A 205 10.64 1.94 11.41
CA LEU A 205 9.24 2.27 11.18
C LEU A 205 8.90 3.49 12.04
N ARG A 206 8.21 4.46 11.45
CA ARG A 206 7.78 5.67 12.17
C ARG A 206 6.51 6.25 11.59
N THR A 207 5.77 6.96 12.45
CA THR A 207 4.56 7.67 12.07
C THR A 207 4.92 9.06 11.53
N VAL A 208 4.27 9.45 10.45
CA VAL A 208 4.29 10.80 9.87
C VAL A 208 2.93 11.44 10.08
N SER A 209 2.93 12.68 10.54
CA SER A 209 1.71 13.46 10.77
C SER A 209 1.67 14.61 9.79
N CYS A 210 0.60 14.68 9.00
CA CYS A 210 0.22 15.91 8.31
C CYS A 210 -0.64 16.72 9.28
N GLU A 211 -0.17 17.88 9.72
CA GLU A 211 -1.08 18.88 10.29
C GLU A 211 -2.02 19.32 9.15
N GLY A 212 -3.32 19.07 9.34
CA GLY A 212 -4.36 19.35 8.35
C GLY A 212 -5.30 20.43 8.84
#